data_AF-A0A1G2IXT1-F1
#
_entry.id   AF-A0A1G2IXT1-F1
#
_cell.length_a   1.000
_cell.length_b   1.000
_cell.length_c   1.000
_cell.angle_alpha   90.00
_cell.angle_beta   90.00
_cell.angle_gamma   90.00
#
_symmetry.space_group_name_H-M   'P 1'
#
loop_
_entity.id
_entity.type
_entity.pdbx_description
1 polymer ?
#
loop_
_entity_poly.entity_id
_entity_poly.type
_entity_poly.pdbx_seq_one_letter_code
_entity_poly.pdbx_strand_id
1 'polypeptide(L)' 'MQKITEKTTLKKILDKTGAEEILAKHGVPCVSCPMAQFEMEKLKIGQVCEMYKLSLKNILKDLNKTK' A
#
# COMPACT_ATOMS: atom_id res chain seq x y z
N MET A 1 -0.34 6.31 15.83
CA MET A 1 -0.03 5.66 14.54
C MET A 1 0.58 6.69 13.59
N GLN A 2 1.66 6.36 12.90
CA GLN A 2 2.33 7.31 11.98
C GLN A 2 1.52 7.46 10.70
N LYS A 3 1.52 8.67 10.13
CA LYS A 3 0.86 8.97 8.84
C LYS A 3 1.57 8.21 7.71
N ILE A 4 0.81 7.49 6.90
CA ILE A 4 1.32 6.81 5.71
C ILE A 4 1.59 7.86 4.63
N THR A 5 2.78 7.77 4.04
CA THR A 5 3.28 8.64 2.95
C THR A 5 3.76 7.80 1.77
N GLU A 6 4.05 8.43 0.63
CA GLU A 6 4.58 7.77 -0.56
C GLU A 6 5.86 6.95 -0.32
N LYS A 7 6.64 7.34 0.69
CA LYS A 7 7.91 6.69 1.05
C LYS A 7 7.72 5.49 1.98
N THR A 8 6.47 5.22 2.40
CA THR A 8 6.15 4.11 3.30
C THR A 8 6.19 2.82 2.52
N THR A 9 6.83 1.81 3.09
CA THR A 9 6.92 0.47 2.51
C THR A 9 5.57 -0.23 2.60
N LEU A 10 5.30 -1.09 1.62
CA LEU A 10 4.07 -1.88 1.60
C LEU A 10 3.93 -2.77 2.84
N LYS A 11 5.02 -3.38 3.32
CA LYS A 11 4.99 -4.15 4.59
C LYS A 11 4.40 -3.36 5.76
N LYS A 12 4.89 -2.13 5.97
CA LYS A 12 4.41 -1.27 7.06
C LYS A 12 2.96 -0.83 6.88
N ILE A 13 2.48 -0.78 5.64
CA ILE A 13 1.07 -0.52 5.33
C ILE A 13 0.23 -1.75 5.64
N LEU A 14 0.70 -2.95 5.26
CA LEU A 14 0.02 -4.23 5.49
C LEU A 14 -0.07 -4.63 6.97
N ASP A 15 0.85 -4.16 7.82
CA ASP A 15 0.74 -4.29 9.28
C ASP A 15 -0.54 -3.63 9.86
N LYS A 16 -1.20 -2.77 9.08
CA LYS A 16 -2.47 -2.13 9.46
C LYS A 16 -3.64 -3.02 9.04
N THR A 17 -4.47 -3.40 10.01
CA THR A 17 -5.72 -4.12 9.78
C THR A 17 -6.59 -3.41 8.73
N GLY A 18 -7.01 -4.16 7.70
CA GLY A 18 -7.84 -3.65 6.61
C GLY A 18 -7.08 -2.92 5.49
N ALA A 19 -5.75 -2.74 5.59
CA ALA A 19 -4.99 -2.10 4.53
C ALA A 19 -4.94 -2.93 3.24
N GLU A 20 -4.92 -4.26 3.33
CA GLU A 20 -5.02 -5.15 2.16
C GLU A 20 -6.27 -4.88 1.33
N GLU A 21 -7.43 -4.75 1.98
CA GLU A 21 -8.70 -4.50 1.29
C GLU A 21 -8.69 -3.13 0.60
N ILE A 22 -8.14 -2.11 1.26
CA ILE A 22 -8.00 -0.76 0.68
C ILE A 22 -7.09 -0.80 -0.55
N LEU A 23 -5.91 -1.42 -0.43
CA LEU A 23 -4.96 -1.54 -1.53
C LEU A 23 -5.57 -2.32 -2.71
N ALA A 24 -6.26 -3.43 -2.43
CA ALA A 24 -6.98 -4.21 -3.44
C ALA A 24 -8.08 -3.40 -4.13
N LYS A 25 -8.87 -2.63 -3.37
CA LYS A 25 -9.93 -1.75 -3.90
C LYS A 25 -9.39 -0.67 -4.84
N HIS A 26 -8.18 -0.19 -4.60
CA HIS A 26 -7.50 0.77 -5.47
C HIS A 26 -6.70 0.11 -6.60
N GLY A 27 -6.76 -1.21 -6.76
CA GLY A 27 -6.15 -1.94 -7.86
C GLY A 27 -4.66 -2.24 -7.68
N VAL A 28 -4.14 -2.18 -6.45
CA VAL A 28 -2.76 -2.61 -6.16
C VAL A 28 -2.69 -4.13 -6.31
N PRO A 29 -1.89 -4.66 -7.26
CA PRO A 29 -1.82 -6.09 -7.47
C PRO A 29 -1.00 -6.79 -6.38
N CYS A 30 -1.25 -8.09 -6.23
CA CYS A 30 -0.43 -9.00 -5.43
C CYS A 30 -0.32 -8.65 -3.93
N VAL A 31 -1.24 -7.87 -3.36
CA VAL A 31 -1.27 -7.52 -1.92
C VAL A 31 -1.30 -8.74 -0.99
N SER A 32 -1.89 -9.84 -1.46
CA SER A 32 -2.02 -11.12 -0.77
C SER A 32 -1.07 -12.20 -1.31
N CYS A 33 -0.17 -11.88 -2.24
CA CYS A 33 0.74 -12.87 -2.82
C CYS A 33 1.97 -13.07 -1.90
N PRO A 34 2.24 -14.30 -1.40
CA PRO A 34 3.34 -14.56 -0.47
C PRO A 34 4.71 -14.16 -1.03
N MET A 35 4.91 -14.36 -2.34
CA MET A 35 6.16 -14.03 -3.02
C MET A 35 6.36 -12.52 -3.12
N ALA A 36 5.29 -11.77 -3.38
CA ALA A 36 5.33 -10.32 -3.44
C ALA A 36 5.51 -9.72 -2.04
N GLN A 37 4.93 -10.30 -0.99
CA GLN A 37 5.10 -9.84 0.40
C GLN A 37 6.58 -9.82 0.85
N PHE A 38 7.41 -10.74 0.35
CA PHE A 38 8.85 -10.74 0.62
C PHE A 38 9.57 -9.56 -0.04
N GLU A 39 9.18 -9.18 -1.26
CA GLU A 39 9.72 -8.01 -1.96
C GLU A 39 9.16 -6.68 -1.43
N MET A 40 7.98 -6.71 -0.82
CA MET A 40 7.26 -5.55 -0.25
C MET A 40 7.93 -4.93 0.97
N GLU A 41 8.95 -5.57 1.56
CA GLU A 41 9.83 -4.92 2.53
C GLU A 41 10.56 -3.70 1.96
N LYS A 42 10.87 -3.74 0.67
CA LYS A 42 11.64 -2.69 -0.02
C LYS A 42 10.78 -1.81 -0.91
N LEU A 43 9.62 -2.31 -1.37
CA LEU A 43 8.73 -1.56 -2.25
C LEU A 43 7.94 -0.50 -1.47
N LYS A 44 8.11 0.76 -1.90
CA LYS A 44 7.34 1.90 -1.40
C LYS A 44 6.04 2.04 -2.19
N ILE A 45 4.96 2.43 -1.50
CA ILE A 45 3.65 2.61 -2.15
C ILE A 45 3.69 3.60 -3.31
N GLY A 46 4.54 4.63 -3.23
CA GLY A 46 4.74 5.58 -4.33
C GLY A 46 5.22 4.92 -5.62
N GLN A 47 6.22 4.03 -5.51
CA GLN A 47 6.79 3.33 -6.67
C GLN A 47 5.78 2.36 -7.29
N VAL A 48 4.98 1.70 -6.46
CA VAL A 48 3.93 0.77 -6.91
C VAL A 48 2.83 1.53 -7.63
N CYS A 49 2.42 2.68 -7.08
CA CYS A 49 1.44 3.54 -7.75
C CYS A 49 1.96 4.06 -9.09
N GLU A 50 3.24 4.41 -9.19
CA GLU A 50 3.84 4.84 -10.45
C GLU A 50 3.89 3.69 -11.48
N MET A 51 4.37 2.52 -11.07
CA MET A 51 4.49 1.32 -11.92
C MET A 51 3.14 0.89 -12.50
N TYR A 52 2.10 0.87 -11.68
CA TYR A 52 0.76 0.43 -12.07
C TYR A 52 -0.18 1.58 -12.45
N LYS A 53 0.34 2.82 -12.54
CA LYS A 53 -0.43 4.04 -12.84
C LYS A 53 -1.66 4.22 -11.93
N LEU A 54 -1.51 3.94 -10.65
CA LEU A 54 -2.55 4.06 -9.62
C LEU A 54 -2.54 5.45 -8.99
N SER A 55 -3.69 5.85 -8.45
CA SER A 55 -3.82 7.14 -7.77
C SER A 55 -3.27 7.08 -6.34
N LEU A 56 -1.97 7.35 -6.20
CA LEU A 56 -1.30 7.46 -4.90
C LEU A 56 -2.06 8.38 -3.92
N LYS A 57 -2.55 9.52 -4.41
CA LYS A 57 -3.28 10.50 -3.58
C LYS A 57 -4.54 9.91 -2.96
N ASN A 58 -5.32 9.15 -3.75
CA ASN A 58 -6.56 8.53 -3.26
C ASN A 58 -6.25 7.38 -2.30
N ILE A 59 -5.26 6.55 -2.63
CA ILE A 59 -4.80 5.45 -1.77
C ILE A 59 -4.35 5.97 -0.40
N LEU A 60 -3.48 6.99 -0.38
CA LEU A 60 -3.00 7.58 0.88
C LEU A 60 -4.13 8.19 1.69
N LYS A 61 -5.15 8.77 1.05
CA LYS A 61 -6.31 9.33 1.73
C LYS A 61 -7.12 8.27 2.46
N ASP A 62 -7.37 7.13 1.83
CA ASP A 62 -8.14 6.03 2.43
C ASP A 62 -7.33 5.28 3.50
N LEU A 63 -6.04 5.02 3.23
CA LEU A 63 -5.14 4.39 4.19
C LEU A 63 -4.99 5.19 5.49
N ASN A 64 -4.94 6.53 5.40
CA ASN A 64 -4.83 7.41 6.57
C ASN A 64 -6.19 7.73 7.24
N LYS A 65 -7.32 7.47 6.57
CA LYS A 65 -8.66 7.65 7.14
C LYS A 65 -9.06 6.50 8.05
N THR A 66 -8.58 5.30 7.76
CA THR A 66 -8.85 4.11 8.56
C THR A 66 -8.06 4.26 9.87
N LYS A 67 -8.74 4.33 11.02
CA LYS A 67 -8.09 4.44 12.34
C LYS A 67 -7.62 3.06 12.78
#